data_AF-A0A832S9J5-F1
#
_entry.id   AF-A0A832S9J5-F1
#
_cell.length_a   1.000
_cell.length_b   1.000
_cell.length_c   1.000
_cell.angle_alpha   90.00
_cell.angle_beta   90.00
_cell.angle_gamma   90.00
#
_symmetry.space_group_name_H-M   'P 1'
#
loop_
_entity.id
_entity.type
_entity.pdbx_description
1 polymer ?
#
loop_
_entity_poly.entity_id
_entity_poly.type
_entity_poly.pdbx_seq_one_letter_code
_entity_poly.pdbx_strand_id
1 'polypeptide(L)'
;MYSPDTTKYLIHLTLQTEGVVDKPDVVGAIFGQTEGLLGEDLDLRDLQRTGRVGRIDVQITTKRGETKGEILISSSLDRAETALLASSLETIDRVGPCTAHVMVDRIEDIRVTKRRRIVERAKEILLENFDEGSINSDELLDEVREAIRIEKLEYLGEERVHAGPHVMASDAIIIVEGRADVTNLLRHGIKNAVAVEGTNIPQIIIDLCTQKTATTLLDGDRGGDL
;
A
#
# COMPACT_ATOMS: atom_id res chain seq x y z
N MET A 1 0.20 23.60 13.55
CA MET A 1 0.22 23.95 12.12
C MET A 1 0.25 22.63 11.36
N TYR A 2 -0.89 22.18 10.82
CA TYR A 2 -0.96 20.90 10.10
C TYR A 2 -0.25 21.07 8.76
N SER A 3 0.88 20.39 8.57
CA SER A 3 1.52 20.29 7.25
C SER A 3 1.00 19.02 6.58
N PRO A 4 0.45 19.08 5.36
CA PRO A 4 0.04 17.90 4.59
C PRO A 4 1.20 16.91 4.28
N ASP A 5 2.43 17.27 4.66
CA ASP A 5 3.63 16.47 4.46
C ASP A 5 3.82 15.33 5.48
N THR A 6 3.17 15.38 6.65
CA THR A 6 3.32 14.31 7.67
C THR A 6 2.30 13.19 7.54
N THR A 7 1.29 13.35 6.67
CA THR A 7 0.24 12.34 6.48
C THR A 7 0.85 11.04 5.93
N LYS A 8 0.60 9.94 6.64
CA LYS A 8 1.03 8.59 6.25
C LYS A 8 -0.13 7.80 5.66
N TYR A 9 -1.31 7.93 6.26
CA TYR A 9 -2.49 7.16 5.92
C TYR A 9 -3.70 8.07 5.69
N LEU A 10 -4.61 7.63 4.82
CA LEU A 10 -5.91 8.23 4.62
C LEU A 10 -6.98 7.16 4.89
N ILE A 11 -7.80 7.39 5.91
CA ILE A 11 -8.93 6.52 6.26
C ILE A 11 -10.12 6.98 5.42
N HIS A 12 -10.70 6.06 4.66
CA HIS A 12 -11.90 6.26 3.87
C HIS A 12 -13.07 5.60 4.61
N LEU A 13 -14.08 6.38 4.98
CA LEU A 13 -15.30 5.88 5.59
C LEU A 13 -16.53 6.31 4.80
N THR A 14 -17.54 5.45 4.79
CA THR A 14 -18.88 5.75 4.28
C THR A 14 -19.85 5.91 5.45
N LEU A 15 -20.67 6.96 5.39
CA LEU A 15 -21.74 7.25 6.33
C LEU A 15 -23.09 7.07 5.64
N GLN A 16 -24.03 6.40 6.32
CA GLN A 16 -25.44 6.36 5.93
C GLN A 16 -26.31 6.69 7.14
N THR A 17 -27.27 7.60 6.98
CA THR A 17 -28.20 7.99 8.05
C THR A 17 -29.65 7.89 7.63
N GLU A 18 -30.50 7.48 8.57
CA GLU A 18 -31.96 7.44 8.43
C GLU A 18 -32.56 8.81 8.80
N GLY A 19 -32.20 9.83 8.01
CA GLY A 19 -32.66 11.20 8.22
C GLY A 19 -31.71 12.21 7.62
N VAL A 20 -32.13 13.48 7.67
CA VAL A 20 -31.35 14.62 7.19
C VAL A 20 -30.43 15.10 8.30
N VAL A 21 -29.13 15.10 8.01
CA VAL A 21 -28.09 15.60 8.92
C VAL A 21 -27.18 16.58 8.18
N ASP A 22 -26.60 17.52 8.90
CA ASP A 22 -25.64 18.46 8.36
C ASP A 22 -24.20 18.06 8.68
N LYS A 23 -23.25 18.64 7.95
CA LYS A 23 -21.81 18.40 8.16
C LYS A 23 -21.35 18.61 9.62
N PRO A 24 -21.81 19.65 10.35
CA PRO A 24 -21.45 19.82 11.76
C PRO A 24 -21.94 18.67 12.65
N ASP A 25 -23.09 18.06 12.35
CA ASP A 25 -23.60 16.93 13.13
C ASP A 25 -22.69 15.71 12.99
N VAL A 26 -22.22 15.44 11.77
CA VAL A 26 -21.28 14.34 11.48
C VAL A 26 -19.97 14.55 12.25
N VAL A 27 -19.41 15.76 12.17
CA VAL A 27 -18.17 16.10 12.90
C VAL A 27 -18.39 15.99 14.41
N GLY A 28 -19.53 16.47 14.91
CA GLY A 28 -19.89 16.37 16.31
C GLY A 28 -20.01 14.92 16.80
N ALA A 29 -20.62 14.05 16.01
CA ALA A 29 -20.73 12.63 16.30
C ALA A 29 -19.36 11.93 16.33
N ILE A 30 -18.50 12.23 15.35
CA ILE A 30 -17.14 11.70 15.31
C ILE A 30 -16.38 12.06 16.59
N PHE A 31 -16.29 13.34 16.94
CA PHE A 31 -15.55 13.72 18.15
C PHE A 31 -16.23 13.28 19.44
N GLY A 32 -17.56 13.31 19.51
CA GLY A 32 -18.29 13.02 20.74
C GLY A 32 -18.36 11.54 21.07
N GLN A 33 -18.59 10.68 20.08
CA GLN A 33 -18.75 9.25 20.31
C GLN A 33 -17.43 8.47 20.37
N THR A 34 -16.35 8.99 19.78
CA THR A 34 -15.03 8.34 19.91
C THR A 34 -14.26 8.77 21.17
N GLU A 35 -14.71 9.81 21.87
CA GLU A 35 -14.06 10.35 23.06
C GLU A 35 -14.01 9.30 24.18
N GLY A 36 -12.82 9.05 24.72
CA GLY A 36 -12.61 8.11 25.83
C GLY A 36 -12.61 6.61 25.47
N LEU A 37 -12.84 6.22 24.22
CA LEU A 37 -12.85 4.79 23.82
C LEU A 37 -11.45 4.16 23.73
N LEU A 38 -10.44 4.93 23.34
CA LEU A 38 -9.12 4.42 22.97
C LEU A 38 -7.99 4.81 23.94
N GLY A 39 -8.32 5.48 25.05
CA GLY A 39 -7.36 6.08 25.98
C GLY A 39 -6.87 7.47 25.56
N GLU A 40 -6.13 8.15 26.46
CA GLU A 40 -5.70 9.54 26.27
C GLU A 40 -4.77 9.75 25.07
N ASP A 41 -3.90 8.78 24.77
CA ASP A 41 -2.93 8.88 23.67
C ASP A 41 -3.56 8.80 22.27
N LEU A 42 -4.79 8.28 22.18
CA LEU A 42 -5.55 8.11 20.94
C LEU A 42 -6.83 8.94 20.92
N ASP A 43 -6.97 9.91 21.82
CA ASP A 43 -8.08 10.85 21.78
C ASP A 43 -8.04 11.70 20.49
N LEU A 44 -9.14 11.70 19.74
CA LEU A 44 -9.20 12.34 18.42
C LEU A 44 -8.95 13.86 18.48
N ARG A 45 -9.36 14.54 19.57
CA ARG A 45 -9.15 15.99 19.72
C ARG A 45 -7.68 16.29 19.97
N ASP A 46 -7.04 15.52 20.85
CA ASP A 46 -5.61 15.68 21.13
C ASP A 46 -4.75 15.27 19.93
N LEU A 47 -5.11 14.20 19.23
CA LEU A 47 -4.47 13.80 17.98
C LEU A 47 -4.56 14.90 16.91
N GLN A 48 -5.71 15.59 16.80
CA GLN A 48 -5.84 16.71 15.87
C GLN A 48 -5.04 17.94 16.33
N ARG A 49 -5.04 18.25 17.62
CA ARG A 49 -4.29 19.38 18.21
C ARG A 49 -2.77 19.21 18.06
N THR A 50 -2.28 17.99 18.26
CA THR A 50 -0.87 17.62 18.08
C THR A 50 -0.49 17.45 16.61
N GLY A 51 -1.46 17.48 15.69
CA GLY A 51 -1.24 17.32 14.25
C GLY A 51 -0.95 15.88 13.84
N ARG A 52 -1.18 14.90 14.72
CA ARG A 52 -1.07 13.48 14.42
C ARG A 52 -2.22 13.02 13.52
N VAL A 53 -3.40 13.61 13.68
CA VAL A 53 -4.57 13.48 12.79
C VAL A 53 -4.86 14.82 12.12
N GLY A 54 -5.27 14.77 10.85
CA GLY A 54 -5.57 15.93 10.05
C GLY A 54 -6.98 16.48 10.22
N ARG A 55 -7.38 17.29 9.24
CA ARG A 55 -8.78 17.72 9.14
C ARG A 55 -9.63 16.53 8.69
N ILE A 56 -10.86 16.51 9.21
CA ILE A 56 -11.87 15.52 8.85
C ILE A 56 -12.67 16.12 7.70
N ASP A 57 -12.47 15.57 6.51
CA ASP A 57 -13.17 16.01 5.31
C ASP A 57 -14.45 15.19 5.15
N VAL A 58 -15.56 15.83 5.49
CA VAL A 58 -16.90 15.26 5.34
C VAL A 58 -17.57 15.83 4.10
N GLN A 59 -18.06 14.94 3.24
CA GLN A 59 -18.95 15.25 2.13
C GLN A 59 -20.25 14.47 2.32
N ILE A 60 -21.39 15.16 2.27
CA ILE A 60 -22.71 14.55 2.47
C ILE A 60 -23.63 14.93 1.32
N THR A 61 -24.50 13.99 0.95
CA THR A 61 -25.56 14.18 -0.03
C THR A 61 -26.85 13.63 0.55
N THR A 62 -27.87 14.47 0.60
CA THR A 62 -29.20 14.10 1.10
C THR A 62 -30.14 13.84 -0.08
N LYS A 63 -30.78 12.67 -0.12
CA LYS A 63 -31.81 12.33 -1.11
C LYS A 63 -32.95 11.58 -0.43
N ARG A 64 -34.19 12.01 -0.69
CA ARG A 64 -35.42 11.34 -0.23
C ARG A 64 -35.49 11.11 1.29
N GLY A 65 -34.91 12.02 2.08
CA GLY A 65 -34.92 11.94 3.55
C GLY A 65 -33.84 11.06 4.15
N GLU A 66 -32.98 10.44 3.34
CA GLU A 66 -31.75 9.76 3.78
C GLU A 66 -30.52 10.59 3.41
N THR A 67 -29.50 10.57 4.24
CA THR A 67 -28.21 11.18 3.95
C THR A 67 -27.16 10.09 3.80
N LYS A 68 -26.39 10.19 2.71
CA LYS A 68 -25.17 9.41 2.49
C LYS A 68 -23.98 10.35 2.48
N GLY A 69 -22.86 9.92 3.03
CA GLY A 69 -21.66 10.73 3.06
C GLY A 69 -20.39 9.92 2.93
N GLU A 70 -19.34 10.60 2.50
CA GLU A 70 -17.97 10.12 2.52
C GLU A 70 -17.20 10.95 3.55
N ILE A 71 -16.41 10.28 4.37
CA ILE A 71 -15.57 10.87 5.39
C ILE A 71 -14.13 10.45 5.13
N LEU A 72 -13.26 11.44 5.00
CA LEU A 72 -11.83 11.25 4.80
C LEU A 72 -11.07 11.79 6.01
N ILE A 73 -10.26 10.93 6.63
CA ILE A 73 -9.43 11.31 7.79
C ILE A 73 -7.98 11.01 7.50
N SER A 74 -7.18 12.07 7.47
CA SER A 74 -5.72 11.96 7.32
C SER A 74 -5.08 11.61 8.66
N SER A 75 -4.16 10.65 8.65
CA SER A 75 -3.44 10.19 9.85
C SER A 75 -1.93 10.11 9.59
N SER A 76 -1.13 10.51 10.57
CA SER A 76 0.33 10.32 10.62
C SER A 76 0.75 9.27 11.66
N LEU A 77 -0.23 8.59 12.27
CA LEU A 77 -0.06 7.51 13.24
C LEU A 77 0.63 6.30 12.60
N ASP A 78 0.98 5.31 13.42
CA ASP A 78 1.40 4.01 12.89
C ASP A 78 0.22 3.21 12.31
N ARG A 79 0.51 2.03 11.73
CA ARG A 79 -0.51 1.20 11.08
C ARG A 79 -1.54 0.65 12.10
N ALA A 80 -1.10 0.26 13.29
CA ALA A 80 -1.96 -0.34 14.30
C ALA A 80 -2.86 0.72 14.95
N GLU A 81 -2.28 1.86 15.34
CA GLU A 81 -2.99 3.02 15.86
C GLU A 81 -4.02 3.56 14.85
N THR A 82 -3.66 3.65 13.57
CA THR A 82 -4.59 4.08 12.51
C THR A 82 -5.75 3.11 12.34
N ALA A 83 -5.49 1.80 12.39
CA ALA A 83 -6.54 0.78 12.28
C ALA A 83 -7.47 0.80 13.50
N LEU A 84 -6.92 0.97 14.69
CA LEU A 84 -7.70 1.11 15.93
C LEU A 84 -8.58 2.35 15.90
N LEU A 85 -8.03 3.49 15.45
CA LEU A 85 -8.80 4.71 15.25
C LEU A 85 -9.94 4.51 14.24
N ALA A 86 -9.64 3.90 13.08
CA ALA A 86 -10.65 3.60 12.07
C ALA A 86 -11.79 2.73 12.65
N SER A 87 -11.42 1.68 13.39
CA SER A 87 -12.38 0.78 14.04
C SER A 87 -13.27 1.51 15.06
N SER A 88 -12.71 2.47 15.82
CA SER A 88 -13.51 3.28 16.75
C SER A 88 -14.52 4.20 16.06
N LEU A 89 -14.22 4.65 14.83
CA LEU A 89 -15.15 5.48 14.06
C LEU A 89 -16.33 4.66 13.53
N GLU A 90 -16.15 3.35 13.36
CA GLU A 90 -17.19 2.43 12.93
C GLU A 90 -18.24 2.17 14.03
N THR A 91 -17.91 2.46 15.29
CA THR A 91 -18.87 2.32 16.40
C THR A 91 -19.88 3.46 16.49
N ILE A 92 -19.76 4.50 15.65
CA ILE A 92 -20.67 5.63 15.63
C ILE A 92 -22.05 5.17 15.14
N ASP A 93 -23.03 5.21 16.03
CA ASP A 93 -24.40 4.72 15.77
C ASP A 93 -25.43 5.83 15.58
N ARG A 94 -25.06 7.09 15.88
CA ARG A 94 -25.95 8.25 15.80
C ARG A 94 -25.22 9.50 15.34
N VAL A 95 -25.87 10.25 14.45
CA VAL A 95 -25.42 11.55 13.97
C VAL A 95 -26.57 12.55 14.14
N GLY A 96 -26.35 13.56 14.98
CA GLY A 96 -27.40 14.50 15.37
C GLY A 96 -28.60 13.75 15.97
N PRO A 97 -29.84 13.99 15.50
CA PRO A 97 -31.02 13.26 15.96
C PRO A 97 -31.17 11.87 15.34
N CYS A 98 -30.44 11.55 14.27
CA CYS A 98 -30.68 10.38 13.42
C CYS A 98 -29.81 9.18 13.77
N THR A 99 -30.33 7.98 13.48
CA THR A 99 -29.52 6.75 13.46
C THR A 99 -28.57 6.79 12.28
N ALA A 100 -27.34 6.35 12.52
CA ALA A 100 -26.26 6.35 11.54
C ALA A 100 -25.57 4.99 11.50
N HIS A 101 -25.05 4.66 10.33
CA HIS A 101 -24.14 3.55 10.13
C HIS A 101 -22.89 4.08 9.44
N VAL A 102 -21.75 3.95 10.11
CA VAL A 102 -20.44 4.29 9.57
C VAL A 102 -19.73 2.97 9.26
N MET A 103 -19.11 2.89 8.09
CA MET A 103 -18.28 1.74 7.69
C MET A 103 -16.89 2.22 7.26
N VAL A 104 -15.86 1.48 7.65
CA VAL A 104 -14.49 1.71 7.16
C VAL A 104 -14.33 1.00 5.82
N ASP A 105 -14.24 1.75 4.72
CA ASP A 105 -14.08 1.16 3.39
C ASP A 105 -12.66 0.65 3.15
N ARG A 106 -11.67 1.50 3.47
CA ARG A 106 -10.24 1.18 3.34
C ARG A 106 -9.36 2.20 4.04
N ILE A 107 -8.12 1.78 4.33
CA ILE A 107 -7.04 2.66 4.78
C ILE A 107 -5.96 2.69 3.70
N GLU A 108 -5.71 3.85 3.12
CA GLU A 108 -4.75 4.04 2.04
C GLU A 108 -3.41 4.57 2.59
N ASP A 109 -2.28 3.93 2.27
CA ASP A 109 -0.94 4.48 2.54
C ASP A 109 -0.54 5.46 1.44
N ILE A 110 -0.80 6.74 1.67
CA ILE A 110 -0.57 7.78 0.67
C ILE A 110 0.92 8.00 0.36
N ARG A 111 1.85 7.48 1.19
CA ARG A 111 3.28 7.60 0.93
C ARG A 111 3.70 6.78 -0.28
N VAL A 112 3.06 5.62 -0.50
CA VAL A 112 3.30 4.79 -1.68
C VAL A 112 2.88 5.54 -2.94
N THR A 113 1.67 6.13 -2.93
CA THR A 113 1.13 6.92 -4.04
C THR A 113 1.98 8.16 -4.31
N LYS A 114 2.38 8.91 -3.27
CA LYS A 114 3.28 10.08 -3.40
C LYS A 114 4.64 9.69 -3.98
N ARG A 115 5.27 8.62 -3.47
CA ARG A 115 6.56 8.13 -4.00
C ARG A 115 6.46 7.79 -5.48
N ARG A 116 5.41 7.09 -5.90
CA ARG A 116 5.18 6.78 -7.32
C ARG A 116 5.07 8.06 -8.17
N ARG A 117 4.30 9.06 -7.72
CA ARG A 117 4.18 10.35 -8.42
C ARG A 117 5.49 11.11 -8.50
N ILE A 118 6.29 11.10 -7.42
CA ILE A 118 7.61 11.74 -7.41
C ILE A 118 8.50 11.11 -8.48
N VAL A 119 8.50 9.78 -8.57
CA VAL A 119 9.31 9.08 -9.57
C VAL A 119 8.82 9.36 -10.99
N GLU A 120 7.52 9.29 -11.26
CA GLU A 120 7.00 9.61 -12.59
C GLU A 120 7.34 11.05 -12.98
N ARG A 121 7.20 12.01 -12.06
CA ARG A 121 7.59 13.40 -12.33
C ARG A 121 9.09 13.57 -12.56
N ALA A 122 9.93 12.82 -11.84
CA ALA A 122 11.37 12.84 -12.05
C ALA A 122 11.74 12.34 -13.46
N LYS A 123 11.06 11.31 -13.97
CA LYS A 123 11.23 10.83 -15.36
C LYS A 123 10.86 11.90 -16.38
N GLU A 124 9.72 12.57 -16.19
CA GLU A 124 9.30 13.66 -17.08
C GLU A 124 10.33 14.79 -17.12
N ILE A 125 10.83 15.23 -15.95
CA ILE A 125 11.84 16.29 -15.86
C ILE A 125 13.13 15.90 -16.59
N LEU A 126 13.56 14.64 -16.47
CA LEU A 126 14.74 14.13 -17.16
C LEU A 126 14.58 14.16 -18.69
N LEU A 127 13.39 13.82 -19.19
CA LEU A 127 13.10 13.84 -20.63
C LEU A 127 12.95 15.27 -21.18
N GLU A 128 12.37 16.19 -20.40
CA GLU A 128 12.08 17.56 -20.85
C GLU A 128 13.30 18.49 -20.82
N ASN A 129 14.26 18.29 -19.91
CA ASN A 129 15.31 19.29 -19.62
C ASN A 129 16.73 18.88 -20.02
N PHE A 130 16.93 17.66 -20.52
CA PHE A 130 18.25 17.14 -20.92
C PHE A 130 18.35 16.86 -22.43
N ASP A 131 17.63 17.64 -23.24
CA ASP A 131 17.52 17.46 -24.70
C ASP A 131 18.62 18.18 -25.50
N GLU A 132 19.72 18.61 -24.88
CA GLU A 132 20.89 19.17 -25.58
C GLU A 132 22.17 18.37 -25.26
N GLY A 133 22.42 17.38 -26.11
CA GLY A 133 23.77 16.97 -26.50
C GLY A 133 24.64 16.28 -25.45
N SER A 134 24.75 14.95 -25.60
CA SER A 134 25.83 14.10 -25.06
C SER A 134 25.92 13.93 -23.54
N ILE A 135 24.92 13.26 -22.94
CA ILE A 135 25.15 12.48 -21.71
C ILE A 135 24.40 11.15 -21.85
N ASN A 136 25.11 10.05 -21.61
CA ASN A 136 24.58 8.68 -21.57
C ASN A 136 23.32 8.63 -20.70
N SER A 137 22.16 8.65 -21.35
CA SER A 137 20.85 8.74 -20.71
C SER A 137 20.43 7.42 -20.03
N ASP A 138 21.16 6.33 -20.30
CA ASP A 138 20.88 4.98 -19.77
C ASP A 138 21.26 4.80 -18.29
N GLU A 139 22.35 5.41 -17.81
CA GLU A 139 22.76 5.33 -16.39
C GLU A 139 21.83 6.13 -15.47
N LEU A 140 21.35 7.29 -15.92
CA LEU A 140 20.40 8.13 -15.17
C LEU A 140 18.98 7.53 -15.11
N LEU A 141 18.60 6.73 -16.12
CA LEU A 141 17.34 6.00 -16.15
C LEU A 141 17.34 4.80 -15.20
N ASP A 142 18.48 4.16 -14.97
CA ASP A 142 18.59 3.01 -14.06
C ASP A 142 18.58 3.42 -12.58
N GLU A 143 19.09 4.60 -12.22
CA GLU A 143 18.98 5.17 -10.85
C GLU A 143 17.52 5.50 -10.46
N VAL A 144 16.69 5.92 -11.42
CA VAL A 144 15.26 6.17 -11.18
C VAL A 144 14.44 4.86 -11.17
N ARG A 145 14.89 3.82 -11.89
CA ARG A 145 14.25 2.48 -11.91
C ARG A 145 14.54 1.65 -10.66
N GLU A 146 15.68 1.84 -9.99
CA GLU A 146 15.99 1.27 -8.66
C GLU A 146 15.03 1.81 -7.57
N ALA A 147 14.65 3.09 -7.66
CA ALA A 147 13.79 3.75 -6.67
C ALA A 147 12.30 3.27 -6.66
N ILE A 148 11.85 2.55 -7.71
CA ILE A 148 10.46 2.05 -7.89
C ILE A 148 10.26 0.64 -7.31
N ARG A 149 11.28 -0.04 -6.76
CA ARG A 149 11.21 -1.47 -6.38
C ARG A 149 10.37 -1.80 -5.13
N ILE A 150 9.07 -1.53 -5.20
CA ILE A 150 7.96 -2.18 -4.49
C ILE A 150 6.98 -2.53 -5.64
N GLU A 151 6.70 -3.77 -6.01
CA GLU A 151 6.67 -5.05 -5.29
C GLU A 151 7.71 -6.01 -5.85
N LYS A 152 8.49 -6.62 -4.95
CA LYS A 152 9.62 -7.45 -5.35
C LYS A 152 9.20 -8.87 -5.72
N LEU A 153 8.11 -9.40 -5.16
CA LEU A 153 7.91 -10.84 -5.13
C LEU A 153 6.47 -11.24 -5.48
N GLU A 154 6.34 -12.09 -6.49
CA GLU A 154 5.11 -12.69 -7.00
C GLU A 154 4.99 -14.16 -6.58
N TYR A 155 3.81 -14.74 -6.77
CA TYR A 155 3.52 -16.15 -6.52
C TYR A 155 3.10 -16.82 -7.82
N LEU A 156 3.71 -17.97 -8.15
CA LEU A 156 3.40 -18.73 -9.38
C LEU A 156 2.80 -20.11 -9.08
N GLY A 157 1.94 -20.58 -9.98
CA GLY A 157 1.30 -21.90 -9.91
C GLY A 157 0.30 -22.07 -8.76
N GLU A 158 -0.34 -23.24 -8.71
CA GLU A 158 -1.23 -23.62 -7.60
C GLU A 158 -0.47 -23.76 -6.27
N GLU A 159 0.80 -24.12 -6.35
CA GLU A 159 1.73 -24.30 -5.23
C GLU A 159 2.23 -22.96 -4.67
N ARG A 160 1.91 -21.83 -5.33
CA ARG A 160 2.26 -20.47 -4.92
C ARG A 160 3.75 -20.30 -4.62
N VAL A 161 4.60 -20.72 -5.55
CA VAL A 161 6.06 -20.59 -5.41
C VAL A 161 6.48 -19.13 -5.51
N HIS A 162 7.45 -18.73 -4.69
CA HIS A 162 7.96 -17.36 -4.67
C HIS A 162 8.78 -17.06 -5.93
N ALA A 163 8.45 -15.97 -6.62
CA ALA A 163 9.04 -15.64 -7.92
C ALA A 163 9.29 -14.13 -8.08
N GLY A 164 10.22 -13.78 -8.96
CA GLY A 164 10.38 -12.42 -9.45
C GLY A 164 9.35 -12.08 -10.54
N PRO A 165 9.06 -10.79 -10.74
CA PRO A 165 7.94 -10.36 -11.58
C PRO A 165 8.13 -10.65 -13.09
N HIS A 166 9.34 -11.01 -13.51
CA HIS A 166 9.64 -11.25 -14.93
C HIS A 166 9.82 -12.73 -15.25
N VAL A 167 9.56 -13.66 -14.32
CA VAL A 167 9.77 -15.12 -14.55
C VAL A 167 8.95 -15.64 -15.74
N MET A 168 7.68 -15.24 -15.85
CA MET A 168 6.82 -15.69 -16.96
C MET A 168 7.20 -15.06 -18.30
N ALA A 169 7.62 -13.80 -18.29
CA ALA A 169 7.92 -13.02 -19.50
C ALA A 169 9.34 -13.25 -20.05
N SER A 170 10.28 -13.77 -19.25
CA SER A 170 11.67 -13.96 -19.66
C SER A 170 11.89 -15.28 -20.40
N ASP A 171 12.77 -15.30 -21.40
CA ASP A 171 13.17 -16.53 -22.12
C ASP A 171 14.16 -17.39 -21.32
N ALA A 172 14.79 -16.79 -20.30
CA ALA A 172 15.69 -17.44 -19.36
C ALA A 172 15.27 -17.14 -17.91
N ILE A 173 15.47 -18.10 -17.03
CA ILE A 173 15.10 -18.03 -15.61
C ILE A 173 16.23 -18.51 -14.72
N ILE A 174 16.27 -17.96 -13.50
CA ILE A 174 17.21 -18.40 -12.46
C ILE A 174 16.42 -19.15 -11.39
N ILE A 175 16.82 -20.38 -11.12
CA ILE A 175 16.21 -21.24 -10.11
C ILE A 175 17.05 -21.19 -8.86
N VAL A 176 16.40 -20.90 -7.73
CA VAL A 176 17.03 -20.80 -6.40
C VAL A 176 16.28 -21.68 -5.40
N GLU A 177 16.91 -21.92 -4.25
CA GLU A 177 16.34 -22.80 -3.22
C GLU A 177 15.13 -22.16 -2.53
N GLY A 178 15.29 -20.90 -2.07
CA GLY A 178 14.32 -20.28 -1.20
C GLY A 178 13.91 -18.87 -1.59
N ARG A 179 12.82 -18.42 -0.94
CA ARG A 179 12.35 -17.04 -0.96
C ARG A 179 13.46 -16.01 -0.67
N ALA A 180 14.38 -16.34 0.23
CA ALA A 180 15.46 -15.43 0.63
C ALA A 180 16.34 -15.07 -0.57
N ASP A 181 16.66 -16.05 -1.41
CA ASP A 181 17.50 -15.90 -2.58
C ASP A 181 16.78 -15.12 -3.68
N VAL A 182 15.49 -15.44 -3.91
CA VAL A 182 14.63 -14.66 -4.82
C VAL A 182 14.65 -13.19 -4.39
N THR A 183 14.40 -12.93 -3.10
CA THR A 183 14.40 -11.57 -2.54
C THR A 183 15.77 -10.89 -2.69
N ASN A 184 16.86 -11.63 -2.52
CA ASN A 184 18.21 -11.11 -2.65
C ASN A 184 18.52 -10.74 -4.11
N LEU A 185 18.19 -11.60 -5.07
CA LEU A 185 18.36 -11.34 -6.50
C LEU A 185 17.54 -10.13 -6.94
N LEU A 186 16.30 -10.00 -6.46
CA LEU A 186 15.43 -8.85 -6.71
C LEU A 186 15.97 -7.55 -6.11
N ARG A 187 16.72 -7.62 -5.00
CA ARG A 187 17.43 -6.46 -4.45
C ARG A 187 18.56 -5.99 -5.36
N HIS A 188 19.13 -6.88 -6.17
CA HIS A 188 20.21 -6.60 -7.11
C HIS A 188 19.74 -6.46 -8.57
N GLY A 189 18.43 -6.31 -8.79
CA GLY A 189 17.86 -6.02 -10.12
C GLY A 189 17.60 -7.24 -10.99
N ILE A 190 17.85 -8.44 -10.48
CA ILE A 190 17.58 -9.70 -11.15
C ILE A 190 16.12 -10.09 -10.88
N LYS A 191 15.28 -10.04 -11.91
CA LYS A 191 13.80 -10.11 -11.81
C LYS A 191 13.18 -11.42 -12.31
N ASN A 192 13.98 -12.31 -12.85
CA ASN A 192 13.58 -13.59 -13.44
C ASN A 192 13.97 -14.80 -12.56
N ALA A 193 14.08 -14.59 -11.24
CA ALA A 193 14.40 -15.62 -10.28
C ALA A 193 13.15 -16.31 -9.74
N VAL A 194 13.17 -17.63 -9.53
CA VAL A 194 12.06 -18.41 -8.97
C VAL A 194 12.59 -19.43 -7.95
N ALA A 195 11.89 -19.57 -6.81
CA ALA A 195 12.23 -20.52 -5.76
C ALA A 195 11.56 -21.87 -5.98
N VAL A 196 12.26 -22.95 -5.64
CA VAL A 196 11.72 -24.33 -5.65
C VAL A 196 11.00 -24.66 -4.33
N GLU A 197 11.42 -24.04 -3.22
CA GLU A 197 10.76 -24.11 -1.91
C GLU A 197 10.55 -25.52 -1.33
N GLY A 198 11.65 -26.25 -1.12
CA GLY A 198 11.65 -27.53 -0.41
C GLY A 198 12.27 -28.66 -1.23
N THR A 199 11.96 -29.91 -0.86
CA THR A 199 12.60 -31.10 -1.45
C THR A 199 11.89 -31.65 -2.68
N ASN A 200 10.63 -31.28 -2.92
CA ASN A 200 9.88 -31.70 -4.11
C ASN A 200 9.80 -30.54 -5.09
N ILE A 201 10.10 -30.81 -6.37
CA ILE A 201 10.08 -29.80 -7.43
C ILE A 201 8.62 -29.54 -7.85
N PRO A 202 8.09 -28.32 -7.68
CA PRO A 202 6.72 -27.95 -8.07
C PRO A 202 6.49 -28.13 -9.58
N GLN A 203 5.27 -28.51 -9.99
CA GLN A 203 4.98 -28.80 -11.41
C GLN A 203 5.19 -27.55 -12.28
N ILE A 204 4.87 -26.37 -11.74
CA ILE A 204 5.11 -25.10 -12.43
C ILE A 204 6.59 -24.86 -12.76
N ILE A 205 7.52 -25.32 -11.91
CA ILE A 205 8.96 -25.20 -12.16
C ILE A 205 9.38 -26.16 -13.28
N ILE A 206 8.85 -27.39 -13.28
CA ILE A 206 9.11 -28.39 -14.32
C ILE A 206 8.67 -27.82 -15.69
N ASP A 207 7.46 -27.29 -15.77
CA ASP A 207 6.92 -26.72 -16.99
C ASP A 207 7.77 -25.54 -17.48
N LEU A 208 8.18 -24.65 -16.57
CA LEU A 208 9.07 -23.54 -16.88
C LEU A 208 10.42 -24.01 -17.43
N CYS A 209 11.01 -25.06 -16.87
CA CYS A 209 12.29 -25.63 -17.34
C CYS A 209 12.20 -26.25 -18.74
N THR A 210 11.03 -26.79 -19.12
CA THR A 210 10.84 -27.33 -20.47
C THR A 210 10.69 -26.25 -21.54
N GLN A 211 10.26 -25.06 -21.15
CA GLN A 211 9.94 -23.96 -22.06
C GLN A 211 11.01 -22.87 -22.12
N LYS A 212 11.87 -22.76 -21.10
CA LYS A 212 12.81 -21.65 -20.89
C LYS A 212 14.21 -22.16 -20.61
N THR A 213 15.21 -21.32 -20.87
CA THR A 213 16.59 -21.62 -20.44
C THR A 213 16.70 -21.48 -18.93
N ALA A 214 16.93 -22.57 -18.21
CA ALA A 214 17.03 -22.58 -16.76
C ALA A 214 18.49 -22.61 -16.28
N THR A 215 18.84 -21.68 -15.39
CA THR A 215 20.13 -21.66 -14.68
C THR A 215 19.88 -21.84 -13.19
N THR A 216 20.47 -22.86 -12.59
CA THR A 216 20.38 -23.08 -11.14
C THR A 216 21.45 -22.27 -10.41
N LEU A 217 21.06 -21.58 -9.35
CA LEU A 217 21.93 -20.87 -8.43
C LEU A 217 21.63 -21.39 -7.02
N LEU A 218 22.42 -22.39 -6.61
CA LEU A 218 22.24 -23.16 -5.37
C LEU A 218 23.35 -22.84 -4.38
N ASP A 219 23.10 -23.14 -3.11
CA ASP A 219 24.10 -22.97 -2.07
C ASP A 219 25.24 -23.98 -2.27
N GLY A 220 26.48 -23.54 -2.06
CA GLY A 220 27.69 -24.35 -2.25
C GLY A 220 27.92 -25.38 -1.13
N ASP A 221 26.85 -25.98 -0.63
CA ASP A 221 26.87 -26.96 0.45
C ASP A 221 26.26 -28.30 -0.01
N ARG A 222 26.25 -29.27 0.91
CA ARG A 222 25.74 -30.61 0.62
C ARG A 222 24.24 -30.63 0.28
N GLY A 223 23.48 -29.61 0.71
CA GLY A 223 22.08 -29.46 0.38
C GLY A 223 21.87 -29.04 -1.07
N GLY A 224 22.69 -28.11 -1.58
CA GLY A 224 22.63 -27.65 -2.97
C GLY A 224 23.13 -28.66 -4.02
N ASP A 225 23.98 -29.63 -3.62
CA ASP A 225 24.46 -30.69 -4.52
C ASP A 225 23.45 -31.86 -4.72
N LEU A 226 22.37 -31.91 -3.93
CA LEU A 226 21.36 -32.99 -3.92
C LEU A 226 20.14 -32.66 -4.77
#